data_AF-A0A7X9E3D5-F1
#
_entry.id   AF-A0A7X9E3D5-F1
#
_cell.length_a   1.000
_cell.length_b   1.000
_cell.length_c   1.000
_cell.angle_alpha   90.00
_cell.angle_beta   90.00
_cell.angle_gamma   90.00
#
_symmetry.space_group_name_H-M   'P 1'
#
loop_
_entity.id
_entity.type
_entity.pdbx_description
1 polymer ?
#
loop_
_entity_poly.entity_id
_entity_poly.type
_entity_poly.pdbx_seq_one_letter_code
_entity_poly.pdbx_strand_id
1 'polypeptide(L)'
;MEKCKGCELCAAACPQESLELSRKLNSKGYHYIVRIEDNCTGCTNCALVCPEGIIKVFRKTDKKKEPVATITNVTGDITVTVRS
;
A
#
# COMPACT_ATOMS: atom_id res chain seq x y z
N MET A 1 10.00 2.36 -12.16
CA MET A 1 10.29 1.38 -13.23
C MET A 1 11.75 1.46 -13.67
N GLU A 2 12.24 2.60 -14.17
CA GLU A 2 13.65 2.75 -14.65
C GLU A 2 14.77 2.38 -13.67
N LYS A 3 14.55 2.52 -12.37
CA LYS A 3 15.55 2.16 -11.35
C LYS A 3 15.51 0.68 -10.96
N CYS A 4 14.45 -0.04 -11.31
CA CYS A 4 14.26 -1.42 -10.88
C CYS A 4 15.19 -2.34 -11.69
N LYS A 5 15.94 -3.18 -10.98
CA LYS A 5 16.91 -4.13 -11.56
C LYS A 5 16.38 -5.56 -11.65
N GLY A 6 15.10 -5.78 -11.32
CA GLY A 6 14.47 -7.10 -11.45
C GLY A 6 14.94 -8.16 -10.47
N CYS A 7 15.31 -7.81 -9.23
CA CYS A 7 15.80 -8.78 -8.23
C CYS A 7 14.73 -9.73 -7.63
N GLU A 8 13.46 -9.57 -8.01
CA GLU A 8 12.31 -10.45 -7.64
C GLU A 8 11.96 -10.60 -6.15
N LEU A 9 12.76 -10.07 -5.22
CA LEU A 9 12.49 -10.16 -3.78
C LEU A 9 11.09 -9.68 -3.38
N CYS A 10 10.62 -8.60 -4.02
CA CYS A 10 9.29 -8.06 -3.76
C CYS A 10 8.14 -8.90 -4.32
N ALA A 11 8.36 -9.68 -5.38
CA ALA A 11 7.37 -10.62 -5.90
C ALA A 11 7.23 -11.80 -4.93
N ALA A 12 8.35 -12.39 -4.50
CA ALA A 12 8.37 -13.45 -3.50
C ALA A 12 7.78 -13.02 -2.14
N ALA A 13 7.97 -11.76 -1.74
CA ALA A 13 7.45 -11.24 -0.48
C ALA A 13 5.97 -10.80 -0.53
N CYS A 14 5.34 -10.79 -1.71
CA CYS A 14 3.96 -10.35 -1.87
C CYS A 14 2.99 -11.49 -1.52
N PRO A 15 2.26 -11.45 -0.38
CA PRO A 15 1.36 -12.53 0.02
C PRO A 15 0.11 -12.63 -0.85
N GLN A 16 -0.09 -11.70 -1.78
CA GLN A 16 -1.24 -11.64 -2.69
C GLN A 16 -0.82 -12.01 -4.12
N GLU A 17 0.45 -12.33 -4.34
CA GLU A 17 1.00 -12.68 -5.66
C GLU A 17 0.68 -11.61 -6.72
N SER A 18 0.57 -10.34 -6.30
CA SER A 18 0.13 -9.24 -7.17
C SER A 18 1.23 -8.71 -8.10
N LEU A 19 2.46 -9.24 -8.01
CA LEU A 19 3.66 -8.68 -8.63
C LEU A 19 4.42 -9.74 -9.43
N GLU A 20 4.93 -9.38 -10.61
CA GLU A 20 5.74 -10.24 -11.47
C GLU A 20 6.82 -9.41 -12.21
N LEU A 21 7.82 -10.07 -12.80
CA LEU A 21 8.71 -9.43 -13.77
C LEU A 21 7.96 -9.03 -15.04
N SER A 22 8.26 -7.84 -15.55
CA SER A 22 7.75 -7.35 -16.82
C SER A 22 8.33 -8.15 -17.97
N ARG A 23 7.52 -8.41 -19.01
CA ARG A 23 8.04 -8.93 -20.29
C ARG A 23 8.87 -7.91 -21.07
N LYS A 24 8.78 -6.62 -20.71
CA LYS A 24 9.52 -5.51 -21.32
C LYS A 24 10.80 -5.20 -20.55
N LEU A 25 11.77 -4.62 -21.24
CA LEU A 25 12.98 -4.05 -20.64
C LEU A 25 12.78 -2.54 -20.39
N ASN A 26 13.41 -2.02 -19.34
CA ASN A 26 13.58 -0.57 -19.14
C ASN A 26 14.78 -0.03 -19.95
N SER A 27 15.05 1.28 -19.88
CA SER A 27 16.16 1.91 -20.64
C SER A 27 17.55 1.37 -20.31
N LYS A 28 17.69 0.67 -19.18
CA LYS A 28 18.93 0.07 -18.70
C LYS A 28 19.02 -1.44 -18.99
N GLY A 29 18.05 -2.00 -19.71
CA GLY A 29 18.06 -3.41 -20.10
C GLY A 29 17.59 -4.38 -19.02
N TYR A 30 16.91 -3.91 -17.96
CA TYR A 30 16.37 -4.78 -16.92
C TYR A 30 14.87 -5.06 -17.13
N HIS A 31 14.47 -6.32 -16.91
CA HIS A 31 13.09 -6.65 -16.58
C HIS A 31 12.76 -6.04 -15.22
N TYR A 32 11.69 -5.26 -15.13
CA TYR A 32 11.29 -4.55 -13.92
C TYR A 32 10.02 -5.14 -13.34
N ILE A 33 9.75 -4.91 -12.06
CA ILE A 33 8.54 -5.46 -11.44
C ILE A 33 7.31 -4.66 -11.88
N VAL A 34 6.28 -5.39 -12.27
CA VAL A 34 4.95 -4.89 -12.63
C VAL A 34 3.90 -5.50 -11.72
N ARG A 35 2.78 -4.79 -11.59
CA ARG A 35 1.58 -5.31 -10.96
C ARG A 35 0.80 -6.12 -11.99
N ILE A 36 0.37 -7.33 -11.61
CA ILE A 36 -0.41 -8.22 -12.47
C ILE A 36 -1.88 -8.31 -12.05
N GLU A 37 -2.19 -8.10 -10.76
CA GLU A 37 -3.54 -8.25 -10.22
C GLU A 37 -3.98 -7.05 -9.36
N ASP A 38 -5.28 -6.74 -9.36
CA ASP A 38 -5.86 -5.66 -8.55
C ASP A 38 -6.25 -6.10 -7.11
N ASN A 39 -5.44 -6.94 -6.47
CA ASN A 39 -5.72 -7.54 -5.14
C ASN A 39 -4.76 -7.07 -4.02
N CYS A 40 -4.10 -5.93 -4.20
CA CYS A 40 -3.11 -5.44 -3.24
C CYS A 40 -3.79 -4.90 -1.97
N THR A 41 -3.38 -5.39 -0.80
CA THR A 41 -3.92 -4.98 0.51
C THR A 41 -3.17 -3.83 1.17
N GLY A 42 -2.02 -3.43 0.61
CA GLY A 42 -1.18 -2.37 1.18
C GLY A 42 -0.35 -2.79 2.40
N CYS A 43 -0.03 -4.09 2.55
CA CYS A 43 0.73 -4.66 3.67
C CYS A 43 2.23 -4.26 3.76
N THR A 44 2.75 -3.48 2.80
CA THR A 44 4.12 -2.93 2.74
C THR A 44 5.31 -3.89 2.63
N ASN A 45 5.12 -5.23 2.69
CA ASN A 45 6.20 -6.21 2.53
C ASN A 45 7.12 -5.95 1.33
N CYS A 46 6.54 -5.71 0.15
CA CYS A 46 7.27 -5.44 -1.09
C CYS A 46 8.16 -4.18 -1.01
N ALA A 47 7.75 -3.17 -0.25
CA ALA A 47 8.53 -1.95 -0.05
C ALA A 47 9.69 -2.18 0.93
N LEU A 48 9.47 -2.97 1.99
CA LEU A 48 10.48 -3.27 3.01
C LEU A 48 11.63 -4.14 2.46
N VAL A 49 11.33 -5.12 1.61
CA VAL A 49 12.34 -6.02 1.05
C VAL A 49 13.08 -5.45 -0.16
N CYS A 50 12.66 -4.30 -0.69
CA CYS A 50 13.25 -3.73 -1.90
C CYS A 50 14.62 -3.10 -1.57
N PRO A 51 15.74 -3.64 -2.06
CA PRO A 51 17.08 -3.13 -1.72
C PRO A 51 17.32 -1.71 -2.26
N GLU A 52 16.60 -1.32 -3.31
CA GLU A 52 16.72 -0.02 -3.95
C GLU A 52 15.63 0.98 -3.49
N GLY A 53 14.69 0.54 -2.63
CA GLY A 53 13.60 1.40 -2.13
C GLY A 53 12.66 1.96 -3.20
N ILE A 54 12.43 1.24 -4.30
CA ILE A 54 11.72 1.77 -5.49
C ILE A 54 10.20 1.68 -5.36
N ILE A 55 9.70 0.72 -4.58
CA ILE A 55 8.26 0.46 -4.43
C ILE A 55 7.67 1.40 -3.39
N LYS A 56 6.60 2.12 -3.76
CA LYS A 56 5.81 2.96 -2.86
C LYS A 56 4.45 2.33 -2.65
N VAL A 57 4.02 2.24 -1.40
CA VAL A 57 2.69 1.74 -1.02
C VAL A 57 1.88 2.89 -0.46
N PHE A 58 0.69 3.09 -1.00
CA PHE A 58 -0.23 4.15 -0.57
C PHE A 58 -1.43 3.54 0.10
N ARG A 59 -1.87 4.17 1.20
CA ARG A 59 -3.15 3.85 1.83
C ARG A 59 -4.24 4.60 1.09
N LYS A 60 -5.14 3.88 0.41
CA LYS A 60 -6.38 4.47 -0.08
C LYS A 60 -7.29 4.75 1.12
N THR A 61 -7.64 6.02 1.31
CA THR A 61 -8.65 6.44 2.29
C THR A 61 -9.92 6.77 1.54
N ASP A 62 -10.61 5.74 1.05
CA ASP A 62 -11.84 5.93 0.28
C ASP A 62 -13.05 6.26 1.16
N LYS A 63 -12.93 6.07 2.48
CA LYS A 63 -13.97 6.45 3.46
C LYS A 63 -13.65 7.81 4.06
N LYS A 64 -14.43 8.84 3.72
CA LYS A 64 -14.57 10.01 4.59
C LYS A 64 -14.99 9.49 5.96
N LYS A 65 -14.19 9.76 6.99
CA LYS A 65 -14.60 9.49 8.36
C LYS A 65 -15.72 10.48 8.69
N GLU A 66 -16.96 10.02 8.60
CA GLU A 66 -18.11 10.81 9.02
C GLU A 66 -18.11 10.87 10.55
N PRO A 67 -18.23 12.06 11.14
CA PRO A 67 -18.31 12.19 12.59
C PRO A 67 -19.54 11.45 13.10
N VAL A 68 -19.34 10.52 14.04
CA VAL A 68 -20.43 9.73 14.67
C VAL A 68 -21.35 10.64 15.49
N ALA A 69 -20.81 11.73 16.03
CA ALA A 69 -21.58 12.79 16.67
C ALA A 69 -20.78 14.11 16.63
N THR A 70 -21.50 15.23 16.61
CA THR A 70 -20.97 16.56 16.90
C THR A 70 -21.61 17.04 18.19
N ILE A 71 -20.81 17.28 19.23
CA ILE A 71 -21.29 17.72 20.53
C ILE A 71 -20.92 19.19 20.69
N THR A 72 -21.91 20.06 20.88
CA THR A 72 -21.72 21.50 21.10
C THR A 72 -22.37 21.92 22.42
N ASN A 73 -21.91 23.03 23.00
CA ASN A 73 -22.46 23.63 24.22
C ASN A 73 -22.50 22.69 25.44
N VAL A 74 -21.43 21.93 25.67
CA VAL A 74 -21.29 21.08 26.87
C VAL A 74 -21.03 21.98 28.09
N THR A 75 -21.94 21.95 29.06
CA THR A 75 -21.84 22.74 30.31
C THR A 75 -21.65 21.89 31.56
N GLY A 76 -21.55 20.56 31.43
CA GLY A 76 -21.35 19.62 32.53
C GLY A 76 -20.72 18.30 32.05
N ASP A 77 -20.59 17.34 32.96
CA ASP A 77 -19.92 16.07 32.67
C ASP A 77 -20.72 15.19 31.71
N ILE A 78 -20.01 14.57 30.77
CA ILE A 78 -20.56 13.63 29.79
C ILE A 78 -19.69 12.37 29.75
N THR A 79 -20.34 11.21 29.75
CA THR A 79 -19.69 9.91 29.53
C THR A 79 -20.15 9.36 28.20
N VAL A 80 -19.22 9.09 27.28
CA VAL A 80 -19.52 8.57 25.94
C VAL A 80 -18.95 7.15 25.81
N THR A 81 -19.75 6.22 25.29
CA THR A 81 -19.31 4.87 24.95
C THR A 81 -19.57 4.60 23.48
N VAL A 82 -18.54 4.23 22.73
CA VAL A 82 -18.65 3.83 21.33
C VAL A 82 -18.45 2.31 21.26
N ARG A 83 -19.40 1.60 20.63
CA ARG A 83 -19.30 0.17 20.37
C ARG A 83 -19.07 -0.04 18.87
N SER A 84 -18.14 -0.94 18.54
CA SER A 84 -17.78 -1.32 17.16
C SER A 84 -18.74 -2.34 16.57
#